data_AF-A0A0G1URU4-F1
#
_entry.id   AF-A0A0G1URU4-F1
#
_cell.length_a   1.000
_cell.length_b   1.000
_cell.length_c   1.000
_cell.angle_alpha   90.00
_cell.angle_beta   90.00
_cell.angle_gamma   90.00
#
_symmetry.space_group_name_H-M   'P 1'
#
loop_
_entity.id
_entity.type
_entity.pdbx_description
1 polymer ?
#
loop_
_entity_poly.entity_id
_entity_poly.type
_entity_poly.pdbx_seq_one_letter_code
_entity_poly.pdbx_strand_id
1 'polypeptide(L)'
;MKKLFSFDAETNGLWGQAFAIGALVYDENGAETARFVGRLPDSMVTDEWVKMNVLPTLEGVPVTHGSYEALLADFAKFYLAHKKDADIVVHMGVPVESKLLTDMHTQGFIGDWNGPFPLLDVSGNLQQAGEDPTSVDKYVAKHGLEIGVGTDIVGGTHNPLWDSAVAAMVYRHLVGKIVH
;
A
#
# COMPACT_ATOMS: atom_id res chain seq x y z
N MET A 1 -17.88 -7.92 -5.82
CA MET A 1 -16.46 -7.66 -5.50
C MET A 1 -16.22 -8.16 -4.09
N LYS A 2 -15.05 -8.70 -3.78
CA LYS A 2 -14.71 -9.00 -2.38
C LYS A 2 -14.31 -7.73 -1.64
N LYS A 3 -14.28 -7.80 -0.31
CA LYS A 3 -13.52 -6.87 0.53
C LYS A 3 -12.09 -6.74 0.01
N LEU A 4 -11.52 -5.55 0.07
CA LEU A 4 -10.17 -5.29 -0.42
C LEU A 4 -9.32 -4.67 0.69
N PHE A 5 -8.09 -5.13 0.83
CA PHE A 5 -7.05 -4.54 1.68
C PHE A 5 -5.90 -4.13 0.78
N SER A 6 -5.68 -2.83 0.60
CA SER A 6 -4.54 -2.30 -0.15
C SER A 6 -3.53 -1.71 0.80
N PHE A 7 -2.24 -1.94 0.55
CA PHE A 7 -1.18 -1.28 1.29
C PHE A 7 0.03 -0.98 0.43
N ASP A 8 0.82 -0.04 0.90
CA ASP A 8 2.04 0.45 0.26
C ASP A 8 2.99 0.94 1.36
N ALA A 9 4.31 0.84 1.11
CA ALA A 9 5.31 1.32 2.04
C ALA A 9 6.44 2.10 1.36
N GLU A 10 6.83 3.21 1.99
CA GLU A 10 8.05 3.93 1.62
C GLU A 10 9.24 3.38 2.40
N THR A 11 10.34 3.11 1.69
CA THR A 11 11.52 2.44 2.24
C THR A 11 12.79 3.25 2.10
N ASN A 12 13.74 3.02 2.99
CA ASN A 12 15.06 3.66 2.98
C ASN A 12 15.95 3.05 1.88
N GLY A 13 15.68 3.44 0.63
CA GLY A 13 16.16 2.81 -0.58
C GLY A 13 15.36 1.55 -0.92
N LEU A 14 15.46 1.07 -2.16
CA LEU A 14 14.60 0.00 -2.70
C LEU A 14 14.56 -1.28 -1.83
N TRP A 15 15.66 -1.64 -1.17
CA TRP A 15 15.79 -2.85 -0.35
C TRP A 15 15.82 -2.56 1.16
N GLY A 16 15.56 -1.30 1.51
CA GLY A 16 15.73 -0.79 2.86
C GLY A 16 14.59 -1.14 3.81
N GLN A 17 14.72 -0.63 5.02
CA GLN A 17 13.66 -0.66 6.01
C GLN A 17 12.54 0.31 5.63
N ALA A 18 11.28 -0.10 5.80
CA ALA A 18 10.16 0.82 5.67
C ALA A 18 10.21 1.92 6.75
N PHE A 19 9.87 3.14 6.35
CA PHE A 19 9.77 4.29 7.26
C PHE A 19 8.41 4.98 7.19
N ALA A 20 7.61 4.71 6.16
CA ALA A 20 6.19 5.05 6.14
C ALA A 20 5.36 3.89 5.56
N ILE A 21 4.15 3.69 6.07
CA ILE A 21 3.21 2.64 5.63
C ILE A 21 1.83 3.26 5.55
N GLY A 22 1.15 3.05 4.42
CA GLY A 22 -0.23 3.39 4.19
C GLY A 22 -1.03 2.12 3.94
N ALA A 23 -2.27 2.07 4.43
CA ALA A 23 -3.19 1.00 4.04
C ALA A 23 -4.64 1.47 4.10
N LEU A 24 -5.45 0.91 3.20
CA LEU A 24 -6.88 1.18 3.07
C LEU A 24 -7.65 -0.12 2.94
N VAL A 25 -8.79 -0.18 3.62
CA VAL A 25 -9.70 -1.33 3.58
C VAL A 25 -11.03 -0.88 3.02
N TYR A 26 -11.47 -1.54 1.96
CA TYR A 26 -12.74 -1.26 1.29
C TYR A 26 -13.69 -2.44 1.42
N ASP A 27 -14.98 -2.16 1.58
CA ASP A 27 -16.03 -3.17 1.51
C ASP A 27 -16.29 -3.64 0.05
N GLU A 28 -17.27 -4.52 -0.11
CA GLU A 28 -17.66 -5.04 -1.42
C GLU A 28 -18.21 -3.94 -2.35
N ASN A 29 -18.80 -2.88 -1.79
CA ASN A 29 -19.36 -1.75 -2.52
C ASN A 29 -18.30 -0.71 -2.91
N GLY A 30 -17.10 -0.78 -2.32
CA GLY A 30 -16.01 0.16 -2.54
C GLY A 30 -16.04 1.34 -1.57
N ALA A 31 -16.82 1.27 -0.49
CA ALA A 31 -16.75 2.21 0.60
C ALA A 31 -15.53 1.90 1.47
N GLU A 32 -14.76 2.93 1.82
CA GLU A 32 -13.67 2.81 2.79
C GLU A 32 -14.24 2.49 4.17
N THR A 33 -13.67 1.47 4.84
CA THR A 33 -14.13 0.98 6.16
C THR A 33 -13.06 1.09 7.23
N ALA A 34 -11.79 1.16 6.85
CA ALA A 34 -10.67 1.36 7.76
C ALA A 34 -9.44 1.86 7.00
N ARG A 35 -8.55 2.54 7.72
CA ARG A 35 -7.25 2.98 7.20
C ARG A 35 -6.15 2.93 8.25
N PHE A 36 -4.91 2.84 7.78
CA PHE A 36 -3.70 2.93 8.59
C PHE A 36 -2.73 3.92 7.96
N VAL A 37 -2.11 4.77 8.80
CA VAL A 37 -1.01 5.65 8.41
C VAL A 37 0.07 5.58 9.49
N GLY A 38 1.21 5.01 9.13
CA GLY A 38 2.37 4.88 9.99
C GLY A 38 3.57 5.61 9.40
N ARG A 39 4.31 6.38 10.20
CA ARG A 39 5.52 7.09 9.78
C ARG A 39 6.54 7.21 10.91
N LEU A 40 7.81 6.94 10.59
CA LEU A 40 8.98 7.18 11.43
C LEU A 40 9.53 8.60 11.25
N PRO A 41 10.38 9.11 12.18
CA PRO A 41 11.03 10.40 12.01
C PRO A 41 11.94 10.42 10.78
N ASP A 42 11.97 11.53 10.05
CA ASP A 42 12.82 11.72 8.86
C ASP A 42 14.31 11.49 9.15
N SER A 43 14.75 11.70 10.39
CA SER A 43 16.12 11.42 10.83
C SER A 43 16.52 9.94 10.74
N MET A 44 15.55 9.03 10.56
CA MET A 44 15.80 7.60 10.34
C MET A 44 15.98 7.24 8.85
N VAL A 45 15.70 8.17 7.93
CA VAL A 45 15.94 7.98 6.49
C VAL A 45 17.38 8.39 6.19
N THR A 46 18.15 7.47 5.61
CA THR A 46 19.58 7.67 5.32
C THR A 46 19.89 7.76 3.83
N ASP A 47 19.06 7.15 2.99
CA ASP A 47 19.20 7.16 1.54
C ASP A 47 18.94 8.57 0.97
N GLU A 48 19.89 9.08 0.19
CA GLU A 48 19.82 10.45 -0.35
C GLU A 48 18.76 10.59 -1.44
N TRP A 49 18.52 9.54 -2.23
CA TRP A 49 17.47 9.59 -3.24
C TRP A 49 16.10 9.69 -2.58
N VAL A 50 15.85 8.90 -1.53
CA VAL A 50 14.60 8.95 -0.75
C VAL A 50 14.41 10.31 -0.09
N LYS A 51 15.46 10.89 0.51
CA LYS A 51 15.37 12.23 1.10
C LYS A 51 14.96 13.30 0.09
N MET A 52 15.45 13.19 -1.14
CA MET A 52 15.19 14.18 -2.19
C MET A 52 13.85 13.98 -2.90
N ASN A 53 13.39 12.74 -3.05
CA ASN A 53 12.26 12.42 -3.94
C ASN A 53 11.01 11.91 -3.20
N VAL A 54 11.16 11.33 -2.02
CA VAL A 54 10.04 10.73 -1.26
C VAL A 54 9.64 11.61 -0.09
N LEU A 55 10.57 12.02 0.78
CA LEU A 55 10.25 12.82 1.96
C LEU A 55 9.41 14.08 1.68
N PRO A 56 9.64 14.84 0.57
CA PRO A 56 8.81 15.99 0.25
C PRO A 56 7.33 15.65 0.01
N THR A 57 7.04 14.45 -0.49
CA THR A 57 5.66 13.99 -0.77
C THR A 57 4.89 13.60 0.50
N LEU A 58 5.59 13.45 1.61
CA LEU A 58 5.04 13.16 2.93
C LEU A 58 4.80 14.43 3.76
N GLU A 59 4.94 15.62 3.19
CA GLU A 59 4.60 16.86 3.88
C GLU A 59 3.15 16.79 4.40
N GLY A 60 2.95 17.13 5.69
CA GLY A 60 1.65 17.04 6.35
C GLY A 60 1.27 15.65 6.89
N VAL A 61 1.98 14.57 6.52
CA VAL A 61 1.80 13.25 7.13
C VAL A 61 2.47 13.24 8.51
N PRO A 62 1.74 13.04 9.64
CA PRO A 62 2.35 13.12 10.97
C PRO A 62 3.35 11.98 11.19
N VAL A 63 4.43 12.26 11.93
CA VAL A 63 5.27 11.19 12.51
C VAL A 63 4.47 10.53 13.63
N THR A 64 4.21 9.23 13.50
CA THR A 64 3.33 8.49 14.41
C THR A 64 4.06 7.51 15.32
N HIS A 65 5.27 7.08 14.94
CA HIS A 65 6.03 6.07 15.68
C HIS A 65 7.48 6.51 15.86
N GLY A 66 8.09 6.13 16.99
CA GLY A 66 9.49 6.42 17.31
C GLY A 66 10.47 5.30 16.95
N SER A 67 10.00 4.12 16.56
CA SER A 67 10.83 2.96 16.20
C SER A 67 10.15 2.09 15.15
N TYR A 68 10.98 1.39 14.37
CA TYR A 68 10.49 0.47 13.35
C TYR A 68 9.69 -0.70 13.93
N GLU A 69 10.14 -1.24 15.06
CA GLU A 69 9.43 -2.29 15.78
C GLU A 69 8.00 -1.87 16.14
N ALA A 70 7.81 -0.65 16.68
CA ALA A 70 6.48 -0.16 17.03
C ALA A 70 5.60 0.05 15.79
N LEU A 71 6.18 0.60 14.71
CA LEU A 71 5.48 0.76 13.44
C LEU A 71 5.00 -0.59 12.87
N LEU A 72 5.87 -1.60 12.85
CA LEU A 72 5.51 -2.94 12.39
C LEU A 72 4.48 -3.60 13.29
N ALA A 73 4.62 -3.48 14.61
CA ALA A 73 3.68 -4.08 15.56
C ALA A 73 2.26 -3.52 15.36
N ASP A 74 2.13 -2.21 15.17
CA ASP A 74 0.83 -1.58 14.99
C ASP A 74 0.26 -1.82 13.58
N PHE A 75 1.10 -1.84 12.55
CA PHE A 75 0.67 -2.25 11.22
C PHE A 75 0.21 -3.72 11.20
N ALA A 76 0.92 -4.63 11.88
CA ALA A 76 0.56 -6.03 11.99
C ALA A 76 -0.80 -6.22 12.70
N LYS A 77 -1.08 -5.45 13.76
CA LYS A 77 -2.39 -5.46 14.43
C LYS A 77 -3.49 -5.05 13.47
N PHE A 78 -3.28 -3.96 12.73
CA PHE A 78 -4.23 -3.48 11.71
C PHE A 78 -4.44 -4.54 10.61
N TYR A 79 -3.35 -5.09 10.08
CA TYR A 79 -3.36 -6.14 9.08
C TYR A 79 -4.17 -7.36 9.55
N LEU A 80 -3.89 -7.90 10.74
CA LEU A 80 -4.61 -9.07 11.28
C LEU A 80 -6.10 -8.79 11.51
N ALA A 81 -6.45 -7.58 11.96
CA ALA A 81 -7.83 -7.17 12.20
C ALA A 81 -8.66 -7.10 10.90
N HIS A 82 -8.02 -6.81 9.76
CA HIS A 82 -8.74 -6.53 8.52
C HIS A 82 -8.47 -7.52 7.37
N LYS A 83 -7.43 -8.35 7.40
CA LYS A 83 -7.07 -9.26 6.30
C LYS A 83 -8.10 -10.35 5.99
N LYS A 84 -8.93 -10.72 6.98
CA LYS A 84 -9.86 -11.84 6.83
C LYS A 84 -10.85 -11.55 5.70
N ASP A 85 -10.99 -12.52 4.79
CA ASP A 85 -11.88 -12.51 3.63
C ASP A 85 -11.63 -11.34 2.64
N ALA A 86 -10.47 -10.68 2.75
CA ALA A 86 -10.06 -9.59 1.86
C ALA A 86 -9.15 -10.10 0.74
N ASP A 87 -9.30 -9.55 -0.46
CA ASP A 87 -8.25 -9.55 -1.46
C ASP A 87 -7.16 -8.57 -1.01
N ILE A 88 -5.94 -9.07 -0.83
CA ILE A 88 -4.80 -8.29 -0.32
C ILE A 88 -3.98 -7.83 -1.53
N VAL A 89 -3.95 -6.53 -1.75
CA VAL A 89 -3.53 -5.88 -3.00
C VAL A 89 -2.38 -4.92 -2.76
N VAL A 90 -1.43 -4.90 -3.68
CA VAL A 90 -0.26 -4.00 -3.71
C VAL A 90 0.07 -3.64 -5.16
N HIS A 91 0.84 -2.57 -5.39
CA HIS A 91 1.48 -2.33 -6.69
C HIS A 91 2.99 -2.42 -6.51
N MET A 92 3.67 -3.24 -7.33
CA MET A 92 5.13 -3.47 -7.22
C MET A 92 5.56 -4.15 -5.92
N GLY A 93 4.86 -5.20 -5.52
CA GLY A 93 4.99 -5.86 -4.22
C GLY A 93 6.37 -6.45 -3.90
N VAL A 94 7.27 -6.55 -4.89
CA VAL A 94 8.66 -6.97 -4.71
C VAL A 94 9.60 -5.85 -5.15
N PRO A 95 10.56 -5.44 -4.30
CA PRO A 95 10.91 -6.05 -3.01
C PRO A 95 10.21 -5.47 -1.79
N VAL A 96 9.48 -4.36 -1.93
CA VAL A 96 9.12 -3.52 -0.79
C VAL A 96 8.06 -4.14 0.12
N GLU A 97 6.86 -4.39 -0.39
CA GLU A 97 5.72 -4.89 0.41
C GLU A 97 5.97 -6.32 0.90
N SER A 98 6.61 -7.15 0.07
CA SER A 98 7.04 -8.51 0.45
C SER A 98 8.07 -8.50 1.57
N LYS A 99 9.01 -7.54 1.59
CA LYS A 99 9.93 -7.37 2.72
C LYS A 99 9.18 -6.93 3.98
N LEU A 100 8.22 -6.00 3.87
CA LEU A 100 7.40 -5.58 5.03
C LEU A 100 6.69 -6.77 5.69
N LEU A 101 6.08 -7.65 4.88
CA LEU A 101 5.46 -8.88 5.36
C LEU A 101 6.48 -9.83 6.01
N THR A 102 7.66 -9.96 5.41
CA THR A 102 8.75 -10.78 5.93
C THR A 102 9.28 -10.25 7.26
N ASP A 103 9.41 -8.93 7.39
CA ASP A 103 9.88 -8.27 8.62
C ASP A 103 8.85 -8.45 9.75
N MET A 104 7.55 -8.33 9.45
CA MET A 104 6.49 -8.63 10.42
C MET A 104 6.53 -10.08 10.91
N HIS A 105 6.77 -11.03 10.01
CA HIS A 105 6.89 -12.45 10.37
C HIS A 105 8.16 -12.72 11.18
N THR A 106 9.30 -12.22 10.72
CA THR A 106 10.61 -12.40 11.36
C THR A 106 10.64 -11.84 12.78
N GLN A 107 9.94 -10.72 13.03
CA GLN A 107 9.82 -10.13 14.37
C GLN A 107 8.70 -10.75 15.22
N GLY A 108 7.99 -11.75 14.71
CA GLY A 108 6.95 -12.47 15.46
C GLY A 108 5.62 -11.73 15.60
N PHE A 109 5.39 -10.66 14.83
CA PHE A 109 4.13 -9.91 14.86
C PHE A 109 3.00 -10.60 14.09
N ILE A 110 3.35 -11.44 13.12
CA ILE A 110 2.42 -12.35 12.43
C ILE A 110 2.98 -13.78 12.47
N GLY A 111 2.10 -14.79 12.60
CA GLY A 111 2.49 -16.20 12.57
C GLY A 111 2.61 -16.77 11.16
N ASP A 112 3.03 -18.03 11.07
CA ASP A 112 3.38 -18.73 9.82
C ASP A 112 2.24 -18.79 8.78
N TRP A 113 0.99 -18.73 9.23
CA TRP A 113 -0.20 -18.79 8.38
C TRP A 113 -0.93 -17.45 8.25
N ASN A 114 -0.31 -16.37 8.72
CA ASN A 114 -0.94 -15.06 8.71
C ASN A 114 -0.57 -14.20 7.51
N GLY A 115 0.47 -14.53 6.73
CA GLY A 115 0.81 -13.81 5.50
C GLY A 115 -0.27 -13.92 4.42
N PRO A 116 -0.27 -13.03 3.41
CA PRO A 116 -1.19 -13.11 2.29
C PRO A 116 -0.86 -14.32 1.41
N PHE A 117 -1.88 -15.11 1.08
CA PHE A 117 -1.74 -16.20 0.12
C PHE A 117 -3.03 -16.33 -0.71
N PRO A 118 -3.08 -15.71 -1.92
CA PRO A 118 -2.01 -14.93 -2.58
C PRO A 118 -1.86 -13.49 -2.06
N LEU A 119 -0.71 -12.88 -2.31
CA LEU A 119 -0.54 -11.42 -2.42
C LEU A 119 -0.84 -11.03 -3.87
N LEU A 120 -1.82 -10.17 -4.09
CA LEU A 120 -2.24 -9.77 -5.43
C LEU A 120 -1.50 -8.50 -5.84
N ASP A 121 -0.57 -8.64 -6.79
CA ASP A 121 0.14 -7.50 -7.35
C ASP A 121 -0.59 -6.97 -8.60
N VAL A 122 -1.00 -5.69 -8.53
CA VAL A 122 -1.73 -5.01 -9.61
C VAL A 122 -0.93 -4.97 -10.92
N SER A 123 0.40 -5.04 -10.87
CA SER A 123 1.24 -5.11 -12.06
C SER A 123 0.88 -6.29 -12.97
N GLY A 124 0.50 -7.44 -12.39
CA GLY A 124 0.04 -8.61 -13.14
C GLY A 124 -1.30 -8.38 -13.83
N ASN A 125 -2.24 -7.71 -13.14
CA ASN A 125 -3.54 -7.35 -13.72
C ASN A 125 -3.40 -6.35 -14.87
N LEU A 126 -2.52 -5.34 -14.71
CA LEU A 126 -2.21 -4.36 -15.74
C LEU A 126 -1.60 -5.04 -16.98
N GLN A 127 -0.59 -5.90 -16.77
CA GLN A 127 0.02 -6.67 -17.86
C GLN A 127 -1.02 -7.50 -18.62
N GLN A 128 -1.90 -8.21 -17.90
CA GLN A 128 -2.95 -9.02 -18.52
C GLN A 128 -3.90 -8.18 -19.39
N ALA A 129 -4.20 -6.95 -18.96
CA ALA A 129 -5.03 -6.01 -19.71
C ALA A 129 -4.31 -5.31 -20.87
N GLY A 130 -3.01 -5.59 -21.10
CA GLY A 130 -2.20 -4.94 -22.13
C GLY A 130 -1.76 -3.51 -21.78
N GLU A 131 -1.74 -3.17 -20.49
CA GLU A 131 -1.34 -1.86 -19.97
C GLU A 131 0.10 -1.89 -19.45
N ASP A 132 0.66 -0.71 -19.14
CA ASP A 132 1.99 -0.59 -18.51
C ASP A 132 1.94 -1.13 -17.07
N PRO A 133 2.55 -2.29 -16.76
CA PRO A 133 2.50 -2.89 -15.42
C PRO A 133 3.21 -2.05 -14.37
N THR A 134 4.04 -1.09 -14.80
CA THR A 134 4.88 -0.29 -13.92
C THR A 134 4.25 1.03 -13.48
N SER A 135 3.07 1.37 -13.98
CA SER A 135 2.47 2.68 -13.72
C SER A 135 0.96 2.62 -13.58
N VAL A 136 0.52 2.56 -12.33
CA VAL A 136 -0.89 2.77 -11.97
C VAL A 136 -1.35 4.21 -12.27
N ASP A 137 -0.48 5.21 -12.14
CA ASP A 137 -0.80 6.61 -12.43
C ASP A 137 -1.18 6.86 -13.90
N LYS A 138 -0.42 6.29 -14.84
CA LYS A 138 -0.76 6.37 -16.27
C LYS A 138 -2.11 5.72 -16.56
N TYR A 139 -2.39 4.61 -15.89
CA TYR A 139 -3.67 3.91 -16.03
C TYR A 139 -4.84 4.75 -15.51
N VAL A 140 -4.70 5.34 -14.31
CA VAL A 140 -5.67 6.27 -13.72
C VAL A 140 -5.95 7.43 -14.67
N ALA A 141 -4.90 8.08 -15.20
CA ALA A 141 -5.04 9.19 -16.13
C ALA A 141 -5.74 8.79 -17.44
N LYS A 142 -5.35 7.65 -18.03
CA LYS A 142 -5.94 7.12 -19.27
C LYS A 142 -7.44 6.84 -19.14
N HIS A 143 -7.86 6.34 -17.99
CA HIS A 143 -9.25 5.94 -17.74
C HIS A 143 -10.08 7.00 -17.02
N GLY A 144 -9.50 8.15 -16.67
CA GLY A 144 -10.18 9.21 -15.94
C GLY A 144 -10.71 8.75 -14.59
N LEU A 145 -9.94 7.91 -13.89
CA LEU A 145 -10.34 7.39 -12.58
C LEU A 145 -10.15 8.46 -11.52
N GLU A 146 -11.15 8.65 -10.67
CA GLU A 146 -11.07 9.55 -9.54
C GLU A 146 -10.62 8.79 -8.29
N ILE A 147 -9.55 9.26 -7.66
CA ILE A 147 -8.98 8.65 -6.45
C ILE A 147 -9.64 9.29 -5.23
N GLY A 148 -10.07 8.47 -4.27
CA GLY A 148 -10.57 8.96 -2.99
C GLY A 148 -11.88 9.76 -3.06
N VAL A 149 -12.75 9.50 -4.06
CA VAL A 149 -14.06 10.17 -4.16
C VAL A 149 -14.84 10.05 -2.84
N GLY A 150 -15.18 11.19 -2.24
CA GLY A 150 -15.91 11.23 -0.96
C GLY A 150 -15.03 10.96 0.28
N THR A 151 -13.71 10.94 0.12
CA THR A 151 -12.73 10.80 1.22
C THR A 151 -11.87 12.04 1.35
N ASP A 152 -11.10 12.12 2.43
CA ASP A 152 -10.09 13.14 2.72
C ASP A 152 -8.68 12.72 2.25
N ILE A 153 -8.56 11.71 1.40
CA ILE A 153 -7.27 11.24 0.88
C ILE A 153 -6.71 12.33 -0.06
N VAL A 154 -5.59 12.92 0.36
CA VAL A 154 -4.83 13.90 -0.40
C VAL A 154 -3.39 13.41 -0.50
N GLY A 155 -2.80 13.51 -1.69
CA GLY A 155 -1.43 13.08 -1.92
C GLY A 155 -1.08 13.01 -3.41
N GLY A 156 -0.05 12.23 -3.70
CA GLY A 156 0.44 11.91 -5.02
C GLY A 156 1.43 10.76 -4.91
N THR A 157 2.10 10.43 -6.02
CA THR A 157 3.15 9.40 -6.07
C THR A 157 4.12 9.55 -4.89
N HIS A 158 4.47 8.43 -4.24
CA HIS A 158 5.31 8.32 -3.05
C HIS A 158 4.66 8.73 -1.71
N ASN A 159 3.35 8.98 -1.71
CA ASN A 159 2.56 9.02 -0.49
C ASN A 159 1.87 7.65 -0.31
N PRO A 160 2.22 6.87 0.72
CA PRO A 160 1.83 5.47 0.76
C PRO A 160 0.32 5.27 0.96
N LEU A 161 -0.39 6.25 1.54
CA LEU A 161 -1.86 6.19 1.64
C LEU A 161 -2.50 6.46 0.27
N TRP A 162 -1.97 7.44 -0.47
CA TRP A 162 -2.40 7.71 -1.84
C TRP A 162 -2.12 6.53 -2.77
N ASP A 163 -0.91 5.98 -2.73
CA ASP A 163 -0.51 4.86 -3.58
C ASP A 163 -1.32 3.60 -3.27
N SER A 164 -1.64 3.36 -1.99
CA SER A 164 -2.61 2.33 -1.59
C SER A 164 -4.00 2.55 -2.21
N ALA A 165 -4.50 3.80 -2.21
CA ALA A 165 -5.81 4.14 -2.78
C ALA A 165 -5.83 3.94 -4.30
N VAL A 166 -4.75 4.34 -4.97
CA VAL A 166 -4.56 4.17 -6.41
C VAL A 166 -4.52 2.69 -6.76
N ALA A 167 -3.70 1.88 -6.08
CA ALA A 167 -3.62 0.44 -6.32
C ALA A 167 -4.98 -0.24 -6.13
N ALA A 168 -5.72 0.12 -5.07
CA ALA A 168 -7.08 -0.37 -4.84
C ALA A 168 -8.03 -0.02 -5.98
N MET A 169 -8.04 1.24 -6.42
CA MET A 169 -8.92 1.72 -7.47
C MET A 169 -8.63 1.03 -8.80
N VAL A 170 -7.35 0.95 -9.18
CA VAL A 170 -6.91 0.30 -10.41
C VAL A 170 -7.26 -1.19 -10.40
N TYR A 171 -6.97 -1.90 -9.30
CA TYR A 171 -7.34 -3.29 -9.14
C TYR A 171 -8.85 -3.49 -9.33
N ARG A 172 -9.67 -2.70 -8.62
CA ARG A 172 -11.13 -2.82 -8.67
C ARG A 172 -11.68 -2.58 -10.07
N HIS A 173 -11.14 -1.59 -10.76
CA HIS A 173 -11.52 -1.27 -12.13
C HIS A 173 -11.10 -2.36 -13.12
N LEU A 174 -9.92 -2.97 -12.98
CA LEU A 174 -9.46 -4.08 -13.81
C LEU A 174 -10.30 -5.34 -13.60
N VAL A 175 -10.50 -5.78 -12.36
CA VAL A 175 -11.27 -7.02 -12.08
C VAL A 175 -12.76 -6.84 -12.33
N GLY A 176 -13.30 -5.63 -12.20
CA GLY A 176 -14.68 -5.31 -12.55
C GLY A 176 -14.95 -5.27 -14.06
N LYS A 177 -13.90 -5.16 -14.89
CA LYS A 177 -13.99 -5.12 -16.36
C LYS A 177 -13.90 -6.47 -17.06
N ILE A 178 -13.70 -7.56 -16.32
CA ILE A 178 -13.73 -8.92 -16.88
C ILE A 178 -15.10 -9.54 -16.60
N VAL A 179 -16.11 -9.09 -17.35
CA VAL A 179 -17.32 -9.86 -17.60
C VAL A 179 -17.42 -9.99 -19.11
N HIS A 180 -17.02 -11.14 -19.64
CA HIS A 180 -17.11 -11.48 -21.05
C HIS A 180 -18.56 -11.62 -21.50
#